data_AF-A0A1M3TLN0-F1
#
_entry.id   AF-A0A1M3TLN0-F1
#
_cell.length_a   1.000
_cell.length_b   1.000
_cell.length_c   1.000
_cell.angle_alpha   90.00
_cell.angle_beta   90.00
_cell.angle_gamma   90.00
#
_symmetry.space_group_name_H-M   'P 1'
#
loop_
_entity.id
_entity.type
_entity.pdbx_description
1 polymer ?
#
loop_
_entity_poly.entity_id
_entity_poly.type
_entity_poly.pdbx_seq_one_letter_code
_entity_poly.pdbx_strand_id
1 'polypeptide(L)'
;MVTMWTTPLEWRMCIAISSIISQTPVAIIMLLQTVGIGPDTVGKDGSRDSTTCPHNDRQTLRHLSMTRPLLGNSISPNRRRALFETTKRVLASAINDGIACATLESCNSTSLLLCLRSPGGAIASDEDAWIMCGMRADAYTETDGGRVLGFVRADDLLEPVLSRNLNGEVSEELDPGVICRVICRWRSRQDEEHAVETLVKEVRNSANNQEKWLDMASTLPILHLKSSLCDWEQSVVSGHPTHPLHRACLAQSPLDPIMPDDIPYLLEPELSFLCVPMSDMKVFGPFQSLLDPLLASLGIPKPDDTINEIVIPCFSRQLPAITPLFPKARILRAVQNRCRAQLSMRTVSMMPDAGGSPLHLKLSLNCQITSRLRTISPYAAA
;
A
#
# COMPACT_ATOMS: atom_id res chain seq x y z
N MET A 1 -19.98 21.91 -9.09
CA MET A 1 -20.15 21.55 -10.52
C MET A 1 -19.80 20.07 -10.64
N VAL A 2 -20.83 19.23 -10.69
CA VAL A 2 -20.73 17.78 -10.77
C VAL A 2 -20.64 17.41 -12.24
N THR A 3 -19.59 16.68 -12.62
CA THR A 3 -19.57 15.89 -13.85
C THR A 3 -19.16 14.48 -13.47
N MET A 4 -20.16 13.65 -13.22
CA MET A 4 -20.09 12.20 -13.39
C MET A 4 -19.69 11.92 -14.84
N TRP A 5 -18.60 11.17 -15.03
CA TRP A 5 -18.37 10.40 -16.24
C TRP A 5 -17.96 8.99 -15.82
N THR A 6 -18.96 8.11 -15.79
CA THR A 6 -18.80 6.67 -15.87
C THR A 6 -18.68 6.28 -17.35
N THR A 7 -17.46 6.20 -17.86
CA THR A 7 -17.12 5.48 -19.11
C THR A 7 -15.68 4.95 -18.97
N PRO A 8 -15.37 3.76 -19.52
CA PRO A 8 -14.18 3.00 -19.16
C PRO A 8 -12.91 3.75 -19.56
N LEU A 9 -11.88 3.70 -18.70
CA LEU A 9 -10.55 4.20 -19.03
C LEU A 9 -10.13 3.61 -20.39
N GLU A 10 -9.94 4.47 -21.39
CA GLU A 10 -9.19 4.12 -22.59
C GLU A 10 -7.78 3.72 -22.14
N TRP A 11 -7.50 2.42 -22.18
CA TRP A 11 -6.17 1.88 -21.94
C TRP A 11 -5.22 2.40 -23.03
N ARG A 12 -4.23 3.18 -22.63
CA ARG A 12 -3.13 3.60 -23.50
C ARG A 12 -1.81 3.23 -22.84
N MET A 13 -0.98 2.46 -23.54
CA MET A 13 0.37 2.16 -23.10
C MET A 13 1.18 3.45 -23.12
N CYS A 14 1.59 3.93 -21.95
CA CYS A 14 2.43 5.12 -21.81
C CYS A 14 3.74 4.75 -21.12
N ILE A 15 4.84 5.35 -21.58
CA ILE A 15 6.20 5.13 -21.09
C ILE A 15 6.88 6.48 -20.95
N ALA A 16 7.65 6.64 -19.88
CA ALA A 16 8.50 7.79 -19.69
C ALA A 16 9.96 7.34 -19.47
N ILE A 17 10.90 8.08 -20.05
CA ILE A 17 12.34 7.92 -19.84
C ILE A 17 12.81 9.14 -19.02
N SER A 18 13.47 8.92 -17.89
CA SER A 18 13.93 10.02 -17.02
C SER A 18 15.42 9.91 -16.68
N SER A 19 16.11 11.05 -16.65
CA SER A 19 17.47 11.22 -16.12
C SER A 19 17.43 11.74 -14.67
N ILE A 20 18.45 11.42 -13.87
CA ILE A 20 18.56 11.74 -12.43
C ILE A 20 18.64 13.26 -12.15
N ILE A 21 19.00 14.10 -13.13
CA ILE A 21 19.45 15.49 -12.89
C ILE A 21 18.31 16.50 -12.61
N SER A 22 17.04 16.10 -12.64
CA SER A 22 15.92 17.02 -12.36
C SER A 22 14.82 16.36 -11.53
N GLN A 23 15.04 16.25 -10.22
CA GLN A 23 13.98 16.06 -9.23
C GLN A 23 13.78 17.36 -8.45
N THR A 24 12.96 18.27 -8.97
CA THR A 24 12.27 19.25 -8.13
C THR A 24 10.86 18.74 -7.86
N PRO A 25 10.60 18.14 -6.68
CA PRO A 25 9.24 17.86 -6.25
C PRO A 25 8.61 19.17 -5.76
N VAL A 26 7.65 19.71 -6.51
CA VAL A 26 6.66 20.60 -5.92
C VAL A 26 5.76 19.70 -5.07
N ALA A 27 5.87 19.85 -3.75
CA ALA A 27 5.01 19.19 -2.80
C ALA A 27 3.53 19.50 -3.14
N ILE A 28 2.79 18.48 -3.54
CA ILE A 28 1.33 18.55 -3.61
C ILE A 28 0.81 17.63 -2.51
N ILE A 29 0.48 18.25 -1.38
CA ILE A 29 -0.34 17.67 -0.33
C ILE A 29 -1.73 17.49 -0.93
N MET A 30 -2.12 16.26 -1.25
CA MET A 30 -3.52 15.91 -1.48
C MET A 30 -4.11 15.40 -0.17
N LEU A 31 -4.67 16.33 0.61
CA LEU A 31 -5.67 16.04 1.62
C LEU A 31 -6.89 15.43 0.91
N LEU A 32 -7.36 14.29 1.39
CA LEU A 32 -8.73 13.85 1.15
C LEU A 32 -9.65 14.70 2.03
N GLN A 33 -10.27 15.72 1.45
CA GLN A 33 -11.42 16.41 2.04
C GLN A 33 -12.62 16.28 1.12
N THR A 34 -13.64 15.58 1.60
CA THR A 34 -15.08 15.76 1.34
C THR A 34 -15.76 15.03 2.50
N VAL A 35 -16.53 15.64 3.41
CA VAL A 35 -17.78 16.37 3.19
C VAL A 35 -18.02 17.43 4.30
N GLY A 36 -18.38 18.64 3.86
CA GLY A 36 -19.33 19.60 4.44
C GLY A 36 -19.44 19.79 5.96
N ILE A 37 -18.88 20.90 6.45
CA ILE A 37 -19.33 21.57 7.68
C ILE A 37 -20.49 22.51 7.31
N GLY A 38 -21.65 22.31 7.92
CA GLY A 38 -22.74 23.30 8.03
C GLY A 38 -22.94 23.68 9.50
N PRO A 39 -23.42 24.89 9.81
CA PRO A 39 -23.11 25.58 11.06
C PRO A 39 -23.87 25.06 12.28
N ASP A 40 -23.23 25.28 13.43
CA ASP A 40 -23.70 25.07 14.78
C ASP A 40 -25.12 25.59 15.03
N THR A 41 -25.95 24.75 15.67
CA THR A 41 -27.00 25.24 16.56
C THR A 41 -26.65 24.84 17.98
N VAL A 42 -26.33 25.86 18.77
CA VAL A 42 -26.12 25.82 20.21
C VAL A 42 -27.33 25.19 20.90
N GLY A 43 -27.12 24.01 21.47
CA GLY A 43 -27.99 23.40 22.48
C GLY A 43 -27.18 23.18 23.75
N LYS A 44 -27.40 24.03 24.75
CA LYS A 44 -26.94 23.80 26.13
C LYS A 44 -27.75 22.67 26.73
N ASP A 45 -27.08 21.60 27.15
CA ASP A 45 -27.38 20.70 28.27
C ASP A 45 -26.17 19.73 28.31
N GLY A 46 -25.47 19.40 29.39
CA GLY A 46 -25.83 19.34 30.79
C GLY A 46 -25.44 17.95 31.31
N SER A 47 -24.18 17.77 31.75
CA SER A 47 -23.72 16.74 32.71
C SER A 47 -23.72 15.24 32.32
N ARG A 48 -22.56 14.58 32.59
CA ARG A 48 -22.30 13.12 32.80
C ARG A 48 -22.35 12.23 31.53
N ASP A 49 -21.45 11.28 31.27
CA ASP A 49 -20.64 10.39 32.11
C ASP A 49 -19.25 10.11 31.53
N SER A 50 -18.26 9.95 32.40
CA SER A 50 -16.96 9.33 32.09
C SER A 50 -17.13 7.82 31.92
N THR A 51 -17.17 7.34 30.68
CA THR A 51 -17.21 5.91 30.37
C THR A 51 -15.83 5.27 30.53
N THR A 52 -15.47 4.99 31.78
CA THR A 52 -14.36 4.07 32.12
C THR A 52 -14.63 2.66 31.61
N CYS A 53 -13.63 2.02 31.02
CA CYS A 53 -13.66 0.60 30.64
C CYS A 53 -14.10 -0.29 31.82
N PRO A 54 -14.99 -1.28 31.64
CA PRO A 54 -15.47 -2.12 32.73
C PRO A 54 -14.31 -2.86 33.42
N HIS A 55 -14.36 -2.89 34.75
CA HIS A 55 -13.28 -3.37 35.63
C HIS A 55 -12.81 -4.81 35.32
N ASN A 56 -13.66 -5.66 34.73
CA ASN A 56 -13.33 -7.03 34.37
C ASN A 56 -12.33 -7.14 33.20
N ASP A 57 -12.39 -6.25 32.20
CA ASP A 57 -11.48 -6.30 31.05
C ASP A 57 -10.02 -5.97 31.45
N ARG A 58 -9.85 -5.13 32.49
CA ARG A 58 -8.55 -4.79 33.07
C ARG A 58 -7.88 -5.99 33.78
N GLN A 59 -8.65 -6.91 34.34
CA GLN A 59 -8.09 -8.13 34.95
C GLN A 59 -7.65 -9.14 33.88
N THR A 60 -8.41 -9.27 32.78
CA THR A 60 -8.06 -10.08 31.61
C THR A 60 -6.70 -9.68 31.04
N LEU A 61 -6.39 -8.38 31.03
CA LEU A 61 -5.13 -7.83 30.52
C LEU A 61 -3.91 -8.16 31.41
N ARG A 62 -4.09 -8.19 32.74
CA ARG A 62 -3.04 -8.66 33.69
C ARG A 62 -2.76 -10.15 33.53
N HIS A 63 -3.76 -10.94 33.19
CA HIS A 63 -3.60 -12.37 32.91
C HIS A 63 -2.96 -12.63 31.54
N LEU A 64 -3.41 -11.95 30.47
CA LEU A 64 -2.86 -12.10 29.12
C LEU A 64 -1.42 -11.56 29.00
N SER A 65 -1.04 -10.56 29.80
CA SER A 65 0.35 -10.09 29.90
C SER A 65 1.31 -11.10 30.56
N MET A 66 0.79 -12.17 31.20
CA MET A 66 1.60 -13.18 31.92
C MET A 66 1.50 -14.60 31.37
N THR A 67 0.58 -14.88 30.45
CA THR A 67 0.49 -16.18 29.76
C THR A 67 0.95 -16.06 28.31
N ARG A 68 2.05 -16.76 27.99
CA ARG A 68 2.41 -17.13 26.60
C ARG A 68 1.18 -17.68 25.86
N PRO A 69 1.05 -17.48 24.52
CA PRO A 69 -0.18 -17.78 23.81
C PRO A 69 -0.58 -19.25 23.96
N LEU A 70 -1.86 -19.46 24.27
CA LEU A 70 -2.50 -20.76 24.14
C LEU A 70 -2.56 -21.15 22.66
N LEU A 71 -2.18 -22.41 22.42
CA LEU A 71 -1.98 -23.06 21.13
C LEU A 71 -3.12 -22.83 20.11
N GLY A 72 -2.77 -22.26 18.97
CA GLY A 72 -3.43 -22.42 17.67
C GLY A 72 -2.35 -22.23 16.60
N ASN A 73 -2.14 -23.23 15.73
CA ASN A 73 -1.13 -23.32 14.66
C ASN A 73 -0.02 -22.25 14.72
N SER A 74 1.16 -22.62 15.25
CA SER A 74 2.34 -21.75 15.40
C SER A 74 2.55 -20.81 14.20
N ILE A 75 2.00 -19.60 14.28
CA ILE A 75 2.20 -18.54 13.29
C ILE A 75 3.69 -18.23 13.26
N SER A 76 4.30 -18.19 12.07
CA SER A 76 5.72 -17.87 11.94
C SER A 76 6.02 -16.47 12.52
N PRO A 77 7.23 -16.21 13.05
CA PRO A 77 7.57 -14.87 13.55
C PRO A 77 7.38 -13.77 12.51
N ASN A 78 7.73 -14.05 11.24
CA ASN A 78 7.54 -13.12 10.13
C ASN A 78 6.07 -12.92 9.79
N ARG A 79 5.24 -13.97 9.83
CA ARG A 79 3.80 -13.86 9.64
C ARG A 79 3.17 -12.96 10.71
N ARG A 80 3.49 -13.23 11.98
CA ARG A 80 2.98 -12.45 13.12
C ARG A 80 3.36 -10.97 12.97
N ARG A 81 4.63 -10.70 12.67
CA ARG A 81 5.13 -9.35 12.41
C ARG A 81 4.43 -8.69 11.23
N ALA A 82 4.23 -9.40 10.12
CA ALA A 82 3.58 -8.86 8.93
C ALA A 82 2.11 -8.49 9.14
N LEU A 83 1.38 -9.34 9.87
CA LEU A 83 0.02 -9.08 10.33
C LEU A 83 -0.01 -7.82 11.19
N PHE A 84 0.83 -7.75 12.23
CA PHE A 84 0.88 -6.62 13.14
C PHE A 84 1.28 -5.30 12.44
N GLU A 85 2.29 -5.32 11.56
CA GLU A 85 2.72 -4.15 10.78
C GLU A 85 1.56 -3.54 9.96
N THR A 86 0.69 -4.38 9.42
CA THR A 86 -0.48 -3.91 8.68
C THR A 86 -1.57 -3.45 9.63
N THR A 87 -1.87 -4.23 10.67
CA THR A 87 -2.90 -3.91 11.67
C THR A 87 -2.63 -2.60 12.39
N LYS A 88 -1.40 -2.33 12.83
CA LYS A 88 -1.05 -1.07 13.48
C LYS A 88 -1.27 0.16 12.58
N ARG A 89 -1.08 0.02 11.26
CA ARG A 89 -1.39 1.08 10.28
C ARG A 89 -2.89 1.25 10.09
N VAL A 90 -3.67 0.16 10.08
CA VAL A 90 -5.14 0.22 10.07
C VAL A 90 -5.65 0.99 11.30
N LEU A 91 -5.17 0.63 12.50
CA LEU A 91 -5.56 1.29 13.76
C LEU A 91 -5.20 2.77 13.75
N ALA A 92 -3.95 3.11 13.43
CA ALA A 92 -3.50 4.49 13.38
C ALA A 92 -4.27 5.31 12.34
N SER A 93 -4.49 4.79 11.12
CA SER A 93 -5.27 5.48 10.08
C SER A 93 -6.71 5.70 10.54
N ALA A 94 -7.34 4.71 11.18
CA ALA A 94 -8.71 4.84 11.66
C ALA A 94 -8.89 5.98 12.67
N ILE A 95 -7.91 6.17 13.56
CA ILE A 95 -7.90 7.29 14.52
C ILE A 95 -7.65 8.61 13.79
N ASN A 96 -6.59 8.66 12.98
CA ASN A 96 -6.13 9.88 12.32
C ASN A 96 -7.16 10.42 11.31
N ASP A 97 -7.93 9.54 10.66
CA ASP A 97 -8.97 9.89 9.69
C ASP A 97 -10.34 10.11 10.35
N GLY A 98 -10.43 10.06 11.69
CA GLY A 98 -11.67 10.23 12.44
C GLY A 98 -12.71 9.14 12.16
N ILE A 99 -12.28 7.94 11.73
CA ILE A 99 -13.16 6.76 11.59
C ILE A 99 -13.46 6.18 12.97
N ALA A 100 -12.48 6.23 13.88
CA ALA A 100 -12.57 5.73 15.25
C ALA A 100 -12.28 6.85 16.25
N CYS A 101 -12.95 6.84 17.39
CA CYS A 101 -12.52 7.58 18.57
C CYS A 101 -11.51 6.74 19.35
N ALA A 102 -10.51 7.38 19.95
CA ALA A 102 -9.54 6.71 20.79
C ALA A 102 -9.35 7.39 22.14
N THR A 103 -9.10 6.58 23.17
CA THR A 103 -8.75 7.03 24.53
C THR A 103 -7.48 6.34 24.99
N LEU A 104 -6.66 7.06 25.75
CA LEU A 104 -5.48 6.55 26.42
C LEU A 104 -5.78 6.26 27.89
N GLU A 105 -5.54 5.02 28.29
CA GLU A 105 -5.64 4.57 29.67
C GLU A 105 -4.27 4.18 30.21
N SER A 106 -3.93 4.70 31.39
CA SER A 106 -2.74 4.27 32.12
C SER A 106 -3.01 2.91 32.78
N CYS A 107 -2.30 1.86 32.36
CA CYS A 107 -2.44 0.53 32.96
C CYS A 107 -1.50 0.33 34.17
N ASN A 108 -0.33 0.97 34.14
CA ASN A 108 0.68 1.05 35.20
C ASN A 108 1.61 2.25 34.91
N SER A 109 2.67 2.47 35.70
CA SER A 109 3.59 3.62 35.55
C SER A 109 4.39 3.64 34.25
N THR A 110 4.37 2.58 33.43
CA THR A 110 5.25 2.40 32.27
C THR A 110 4.53 1.91 31.01
N SER A 111 3.20 1.80 31.03
CA SER A 111 2.44 1.22 29.91
C SER A 111 1.14 1.97 29.68
N LEU A 112 1.00 2.47 28.46
CA LEU A 112 -0.19 3.14 27.96
C LEU A 112 -0.99 2.14 27.13
N LEU A 113 -2.30 2.12 27.36
CA LEU A 113 -3.24 1.36 26.55
C LEU A 113 -4.05 2.32 25.70
N LEU A 114 -4.09 2.04 24.41
CA LEU A 114 -4.93 2.75 23.46
C LEU A 114 -6.20 1.94 23.25
N CYS A 115 -7.36 2.52 23.53
CA CYS A 115 -8.66 1.92 23.31
C CYS A 115 -9.39 2.66 22.19
N LEU A 116 -9.76 1.95 21.13
CA LEU A 116 -10.50 2.45 19.98
C LEU A 116 -11.96 2.01 20.07
N ARG A 117 -12.87 2.93 19.75
CA ARG A 117 -14.32 2.72 19.77
C ARG A 117 -14.99 3.47 18.63
N SER A 118 -16.27 3.16 18.38
CA SER A 118 -17.11 3.96 17.51
C SER A 118 -17.14 5.44 17.96
N PRO A 119 -17.11 6.41 17.03
CA PRO A 119 -17.17 7.83 17.38
C PRO A 119 -18.55 8.32 17.88
N GLY A 120 -19.55 7.42 17.97
CA GLY A 120 -20.93 7.70 18.35
C GLY A 120 -21.87 7.61 17.15
N GLY A 121 -23.07 7.03 17.35
CA GLY A 121 -24.05 6.81 16.29
C GLY A 121 -23.95 5.47 15.55
N ALA A 122 -23.23 4.49 16.13
CA ALA A 122 -23.27 3.09 15.67
C ALA A 122 -24.63 2.43 15.97
N ILE A 123 -24.93 1.33 15.29
CA ILE A 123 -26.10 0.49 15.61
C ILE A 123 -25.93 0.01 17.07
N ALA A 124 -27.02 -0.01 17.86
CA ALA A 124 -26.99 -0.31 19.30
C ALA A 124 -26.27 -1.62 19.70
N SER A 125 -26.11 -2.57 18.77
CA SER A 125 -25.36 -3.83 18.99
C SER A 125 -23.83 -3.69 18.91
N ASP A 126 -23.32 -2.61 18.28
CA ASP A 126 -21.90 -2.38 18.03
C ASP A 126 -21.30 -1.34 18.99
N GLU A 127 -22.09 -0.73 19.88
CA GLU A 127 -21.60 0.21 20.90
C GLU A 127 -20.64 -0.45 21.90
N ASP A 128 -20.77 -1.77 22.10
CA ASP A 128 -19.90 -2.55 22.98
C ASP A 128 -18.62 -3.03 22.31
N ALA A 129 -18.49 -2.90 20.98
CA ALA A 129 -17.31 -3.32 20.25
C ALA A 129 -16.16 -2.33 20.45
N TRP A 130 -15.01 -2.84 20.89
CA TRP A 130 -13.79 -2.06 21.06
C TRP A 130 -12.59 -2.83 20.57
N ILE A 131 -11.54 -2.09 20.23
CA ILE A 131 -10.21 -2.63 19.93
C ILE A 131 -9.23 -1.96 20.89
N MET A 132 -8.30 -2.74 21.46
CA MET A 132 -7.26 -2.23 22.34
C MET A 132 -5.88 -2.69 21.88
N CYS A 133 -4.89 -1.84 22.03
CA CYS A 133 -3.49 -2.20 21.86
C CYS A 133 -2.60 -1.43 22.84
N GLY A 134 -1.36 -1.88 22.98
CA GLY A 134 -0.36 -1.13 23.74
C GLY A 134 0.11 0.09 22.95
N MET A 135 0.58 1.11 23.66
CA MET A 135 1.31 2.23 23.09
C MET A 135 2.61 2.43 23.87
N ARG A 136 3.70 2.77 23.18
CA ARG A 136 4.99 3.05 23.82
C ARG A 136 4.83 4.18 24.85
N ALA A 137 5.50 4.04 25.99
CA ALA A 137 5.43 5.03 27.07
C ALA A 137 6.04 6.39 26.70
N ASP A 138 6.97 6.40 25.75
CA ASP A 138 7.62 7.60 25.22
C ASP A 138 6.93 8.18 23.97
N ALA A 139 5.81 7.59 23.53
CA ALA A 139 5.05 8.10 22.40
C ALA A 139 4.37 9.41 22.77
N TYR A 140 4.49 10.41 21.88
CA TYR A 140 3.79 11.68 22.02
C TYR A 140 2.48 11.64 21.25
N THR A 141 1.36 11.83 21.95
CA THR A 141 0.03 12.01 21.37
C THR A 141 -0.69 13.10 22.15
N GLU A 142 -1.28 14.07 21.45
CA GLU A 142 -2.08 15.13 22.07
C GLU A 142 -3.40 14.55 22.60
N THR A 143 -3.75 14.89 23.85
CA THR A 143 -4.95 14.39 24.51
C THR A 143 -5.72 15.47 25.24
N ASP A 144 -7.04 15.28 25.36
CA ASP A 144 -7.94 16.04 26.23
C ASP A 144 -8.74 15.06 27.11
N GLY A 145 -8.55 15.13 28.42
CA GLY A 145 -9.21 14.19 29.36
C GLY A 145 -8.94 12.71 29.06
N GLY A 146 -7.79 12.38 28.43
CA GLY A 146 -7.45 11.03 27.97
C GLY A 146 -7.98 10.67 26.58
N ARG A 147 -8.86 11.48 25.98
CA ARG A 147 -9.26 11.32 24.57
C ARG A 147 -8.10 11.74 23.66
N VAL A 148 -7.79 10.93 22.66
CA VAL A 148 -6.78 11.23 21.64
C VAL A 148 -7.33 12.27 20.66
N LEU A 149 -6.62 13.38 20.53
CA LEU A 149 -6.91 14.46 19.56
C LEU A 149 -5.83 14.57 18.49
N GLY A 150 -4.59 14.21 18.82
CA GLY A 150 -3.44 14.34 17.94
C GLY A 150 -3.25 13.15 17.00
N PHE A 151 -2.28 13.31 16.09
CA PHE A 151 -1.86 12.27 15.16
C PHE A 151 -1.18 11.09 15.89
N VAL A 152 -1.67 9.87 15.67
CA VAL A 152 -1.10 8.62 16.18
C VAL A 152 -0.16 8.02 15.14
N ARG A 153 1.07 7.74 15.53
CA ARG A 153 2.04 7.02 14.67
C ARG A 153 1.86 5.52 14.82
N ALA A 154 1.79 4.83 13.69
CA ALA A 154 1.66 3.37 13.68
C ALA A 154 2.83 2.66 14.39
N ASP A 155 4.05 3.21 14.34
CA ASP A 155 5.23 2.65 15.00
C ASP A 155 5.24 2.79 16.53
N ASP A 156 4.36 3.63 17.08
CA ASP A 156 4.20 3.79 18.53
C ASP A 156 3.26 2.74 19.14
N LEU A 157 2.54 1.98 18.30
CA LEU A 157 1.62 0.94 18.73
C LEU A 157 2.34 -0.39 18.99
N LEU A 158 1.85 -1.14 19.97
CA LEU A 158 2.43 -2.38 20.47
C LEU A 158 1.40 -3.51 20.54
N GLU A 159 1.87 -4.74 20.35
CA GLU A 159 1.12 -5.96 20.64
C GLU A 159 0.92 -6.16 22.17
N PRO A 160 -0.08 -6.96 22.60
CA PRO A 160 -1.10 -7.60 21.77
C PRO A 160 -2.18 -6.60 21.31
N VAL A 161 -2.82 -6.92 20.19
CA VAL A 161 -4.06 -6.25 19.77
C VAL A 161 -5.21 -7.12 20.24
N LEU A 162 -6.08 -6.56 21.08
CA LEU A 162 -7.24 -7.23 21.63
C LEU A 162 -8.50 -6.68 20.96
N SER A 163 -9.43 -7.55 20.62
CA SER A 163 -10.75 -7.14 20.15
C SER A 163 -11.83 -7.88 20.94
N ARG A 164 -12.96 -7.21 21.15
CA ARG A 164 -14.17 -7.84 21.66
C ARG A 164 -15.05 -8.25 20.49
N ASN A 165 -15.38 -9.54 20.41
CA ASN A 165 -16.29 -10.06 19.38
C ASN A 165 -17.77 -9.77 19.72
N LEU A 166 -18.68 -10.07 18.78
CA LEU A 166 -20.13 -9.85 18.94
C LEU A 166 -20.75 -10.66 20.10
N ASN A 167 -20.08 -11.71 20.57
CA ASN A 167 -20.52 -12.53 21.69
C ASN A 167 -19.98 -11.99 23.04
N GLY A 168 -19.24 -10.87 23.01
CA GLY A 168 -18.63 -10.26 24.18
C GLY A 168 -17.30 -10.89 24.61
N GLU A 169 -16.80 -11.91 23.91
CA GLU A 169 -15.53 -12.56 24.22
C GLU A 169 -14.37 -11.69 23.75
N VAL A 170 -13.32 -11.62 24.57
CA VAL A 170 -12.09 -10.88 24.28
C VAL A 170 -11.03 -11.86 23.78
N SER A 171 -10.46 -11.58 22.61
CA SER A 171 -9.38 -12.37 22.04
C SER A 171 -8.29 -11.49 21.42
N GLU A 172 -7.08 -12.04 21.33
CA GLU A 172 -6.02 -11.45 20.51
C GLU A 172 -6.41 -11.56 19.04
N GLU A 173 -6.32 -10.46 18.29
CA GLU A 173 -6.65 -10.40 16.87
C GLU A 173 -5.62 -9.56 16.12
N LEU A 174 -4.90 -10.21 15.21
CA LEU A 174 -3.83 -9.59 14.42
C LEU A 174 -4.17 -9.53 12.92
N ASP A 175 -5.22 -10.20 12.45
CA ASP A 175 -5.67 -10.13 11.06
C ASP A 175 -6.19 -8.71 10.75
N PRO A 176 -5.49 -7.95 9.90
CA PRO A 176 -5.91 -6.58 9.59
C PRO A 176 -7.28 -6.55 8.90
N GLY A 177 -7.70 -7.63 8.23
CA GLY A 177 -9.02 -7.74 7.63
C GLY A 177 -10.14 -7.86 8.66
N VAL A 178 -9.92 -8.56 9.78
CA VAL A 178 -10.90 -8.65 10.88
C VAL A 178 -11.01 -7.29 11.57
N ILE A 179 -9.87 -6.70 11.93
CA ILE A 179 -9.81 -5.36 12.54
C ILE A 179 -10.46 -4.31 11.64
N CYS A 180 -10.12 -4.30 10.35
CA CYS A 180 -10.70 -3.38 9.37
C CYS A 180 -12.22 -3.51 9.30
N ARG A 181 -12.74 -4.75 9.32
CA ARG A 181 -14.19 -4.98 9.27
C ARG A 181 -14.90 -4.45 10.50
N VAL A 182 -14.34 -4.65 11.70
CA VAL A 182 -14.88 -4.09 12.95
C VAL A 182 -14.95 -2.56 12.85
N ILE A 183 -13.87 -1.92 12.41
CA ILE A 183 -13.80 -0.47 12.27
C ILE A 183 -14.81 0.05 11.23
N CYS A 184 -14.98 -0.65 10.10
CA CYS A 184 -15.92 -0.24 9.06
C CYS A 184 -17.37 -0.26 9.53
N ARG A 185 -17.74 -1.16 10.45
CA ARG A 185 -19.08 -1.23 11.04
C ARG A 185 -19.44 0.01 11.86
N TRP A 186 -18.45 0.68 12.45
CA TRP A 186 -18.67 1.90 13.23
C TRP A 186 -19.20 3.08 12.39
N ARG A 187 -19.17 3.01 11.05
CA ARG A 187 -19.65 4.08 10.16
C ARG A 187 -21.14 4.00 9.76
N SER A 188 -21.92 3.09 10.34
CA SER A 188 -23.40 3.05 10.27
C SER A 188 -24.03 2.99 8.88
N ARG A 189 -23.27 2.66 7.82
CA ARG A 189 -23.76 2.55 6.45
C ARG A 189 -23.79 1.09 5.99
N GLN A 190 -25.01 0.54 5.90
CA GLN A 190 -25.23 -0.85 5.48
C GLN A 190 -24.96 -1.09 3.98
N ASP A 191 -24.94 -0.04 3.16
CA ASP A 191 -24.89 -0.17 1.70
C ASP A 191 -23.47 -0.33 1.11
N GLU A 192 -22.43 -0.46 1.94
CA GLU A 192 -21.02 -0.47 1.52
C GLU A 192 -20.34 -1.85 1.65
N GLU A 193 -21.08 -2.95 1.84
CA GLU A 193 -20.50 -4.28 2.10
C GLU A 193 -19.48 -4.71 1.02
N HIS A 194 -19.74 -4.41 -0.25
CA HIS A 194 -18.78 -4.72 -1.33
C HIS A 194 -17.47 -3.91 -1.22
N ALA A 195 -17.54 -2.65 -0.79
CA ALA A 195 -16.37 -1.81 -0.57
C ALA A 195 -15.59 -2.30 0.66
N VAL A 196 -16.28 -2.72 1.72
CA VAL A 196 -15.67 -3.33 2.91
C VAL A 196 -14.96 -4.64 2.53
N GLU A 197 -15.60 -5.52 1.78
CA GLU A 197 -14.98 -6.76 1.28
C GLU A 197 -13.73 -6.50 0.43
N THR A 198 -13.78 -5.46 -0.40
CA THR A 198 -12.63 -5.04 -1.21
C THR A 198 -11.49 -4.57 -0.32
N LEU A 199 -11.76 -3.66 0.62
CA LEU A 199 -10.75 -3.14 1.55
C LEU A 199 -10.17 -4.25 2.42
N VAL A 200 -10.99 -5.19 2.91
CA VAL A 200 -10.55 -6.37 3.67
C VAL A 200 -9.58 -7.23 2.85
N LYS A 201 -9.87 -7.45 1.56
CA LYS A 201 -8.95 -8.16 0.67
C LYS A 201 -7.65 -7.39 0.46
N GLU A 202 -7.71 -6.08 0.31
CA GLU A 202 -6.54 -5.22 0.09
C GLU A 202 -5.61 -5.18 1.32
N VAL A 203 -6.15 -5.00 2.54
CA VAL A 203 -5.33 -5.00 3.75
C VAL A 203 -4.72 -6.37 4.02
N ARG A 204 -5.44 -7.47 3.75
CA ARG A 204 -4.90 -8.83 3.85
C ARG A 204 -3.82 -9.10 2.80
N ASN A 205 -4.01 -8.63 1.57
CA ASN A 205 -2.98 -8.68 0.53
C ASN A 205 -1.71 -7.93 0.98
N SER A 206 -1.86 -6.74 1.57
CA SER A 206 -0.73 -5.99 2.14
C SER A 206 0.03 -6.79 3.20
N ALA A 207 -0.67 -7.44 4.14
CA ALA A 207 -0.03 -8.27 5.16
C ALA A 207 0.66 -9.52 4.57
N ASN A 208 0.01 -10.20 3.62
CA ASN A 208 0.58 -11.36 2.95
C ASN A 208 1.87 -11.00 2.19
N ASN A 209 1.87 -9.87 1.49
CA ASN A 209 3.06 -9.40 0.81
C ASN A 209 4.15 -8.97 1.81
N GLN A 210 3.77 -8.32 2.91
CA GLN A 210 4.72 -7.92 3.96
C GLN A 210 5.47 -9.12 4.56
N GLU A 211 4.82 -10.27 4.72
CA GLU A 211 5.48 -11.51 5.17
C GLU A 211 6.61 -11.90 4.24
N LYS A 212 6.35 -11.96 2.93
CA LYS A 212 7.38 -12.28 1.95
C LYS A 212 8.53 -11.26 1.97
N TRP A 213 8.22 -9.96 2.09
CA TRP A 213 9.23 -8.92 2.23
C TRP A 213 10.12 -9.14 3.46
N LEU A 214 9.55 -9.59 4.58
CA LEU A 214 10.32 -9.92 5.79
C LEU A 214 11.17 -11.18 5.61
N ASP A 215 10.66 -12.19 4.90
CA ASP A 215 11.42 -13.40 4.58
C ASP A 215 12.66 -13.04 3.73
N MET A 216 12.45 -12.24 2.68
CA MET A 216 13.51 -11.75 1.80
C MET A 216 14.52 -10.86 2.53
N ALA A 217 14.08 -10.10 3.55
CA ALA A 217 14.96 -9.22 4.30
C ALA A 217 16.13 -9.96 4.95
N SER A 218 15.93 -11.22 5.33
CA SER A 218 16.98 -12.06 5.91
C SER A 218 18.12 -12.41 4.95
N THR A 219 17.86 -12.33 3.64
CA THR A 219 18.83 -12.63 2.57
C THR A 219 19.42 -11.38 1.93
N LEU A 220 18.96 -10.19 2.31
CA LEU A 220 19.46 -8.93 1.75
C LEU A 220 20.89 -8.64 2.25
N PRO A 221 21.76 -8.10 1.39
CA PRO A 221 23.10 -7.73 1.78
C PRO A 221 23.09 -6.56 2.79
N ILE A 222 24.07 -6.54 3.68
CA ILE A 222 24.32 -5.38 4.54
C ILE A 222 24.79 -4.23 3.64
N LEU A 223 24.02 -3.14 3.64
CA LEU A 223 24.32 -1.97 2.83
C LEU A 223 25.44 -1.12 3.44
N HIS A 224 26.22 -0.49 2.58
CA HIS A 224 27.25 0.48 2.92
C HIS A 224 27.20 1.67 1.95
N LEU A 225 27.99 2.72 2.22
CA LEU A 225 28.00 3.96 1.43
C LEU A 225 28.36 3.79 -0.06
N LYS A 226 28.88 2.62 -0.45
CA LYS A 226 29.23 2.29 -1.84
C LYS A 226 28.24 1.31 -2.49
N SER A 227 27.21 0.87 -1.77
CA SER A 227 26.14 0.04 -2.33
C SER A 227 25.41 0.82 -3.43
N SER A 228 24.88 0.11 -4.42
CA SER A 228 24.19 0.77 -5.53
C SER A 228 22.88 1.41 -5.08
N LEU A 229 22.40 2.41 -5.82
CA LEU A 229 21.08 3.01 -5.55
C LEU A 229 19.98 1.94 -5.58
N CYS A 230 20.05 0.96 -6.48
CA CYS A 230 19.10 -0.14 -6.53
C CYS A 230 19.11 -1.01 -5.27
N ASP A 231 20.27 -1.22 -4.65
CA ASP A 231 20.34 -1.98 -3.39
C ASP A 231 19.65 -1.23 -2.26
N TRP A 232 19.85 0.09 -2.17
CA TRP A 232 19.13 0.95 -1.22
C TRP A 232 17.62 0.94 -1.49
N GLU A 233 17.20 1.11 -2.74
CA GLU A 233 15.78 1.10 -3.15
C GLU A 233 15.09 -0.23 -2.80
N GLN A 234 15.76 -1.36 -3.03
CA GLN A 234 15.21 -2.69 -2.74
C GLN A 234 15.36 -3.11 -1.27
N SER A 235 16.12 -2.36 -0.45
CA SER A 235 16.24 -2.62 0.99
C SER A 235 15.08 -2.12 1.84
N VAL A 236 14.21 -1.29 1.26
CA VAL A 236 13.01 -0.84 1.96
C VAL A 236 12.07 -2.02 2.06
N VAL A 237 11.94 -2.59 3.27
CA VAL A 237 11.15 -3.80 3.59
C VAL A 237 9.80 -3.48 4.25
N SER A 238 9.67 -2.35 4.94
CA SER A 238 8.45 -2.01 5.71
C SER A 238 7.36 -1.24 4.94
N GLY A 239 7.58 -0.93 3.66
CA GLY A 239 6.60 -0.19 2.83
C GLY A 239 6.36 1.25 3.31
N HIS A 240 5.19 1.81 2.96
CA HIS A 240 4.78 3.15 3.40
C HIS A 240 4.58 3.20 4.93
N PRO A 241 5.12 4.20 5.65
CA PRO A 241 5.11 4.21 7.12
C PRO A 241 3.70 4.33 7.72
N THR A 242 2.77 5.01 7.05
CA THR A 242 1.45 5.32 7.61
C THR A 242 0.26 4.66 6.90
N HIS A 243 0.44 4.08 5.71
CA HIS A 243 -0.71 3.70 4.87
C HIS A 243 -1.10 2.24 5.12
N PRO A 244 -2.37 1.90 5.43
CA PRO A 244 -2.77 0.51 5.70
C PRO A 244 -2.44 -0.47 4.57
N LEU A 245 -2.53 -0.02 3.32
CA LEU A 245 -2.15 -0.78 2.12
C LEU A 245 -0.65 -0.69 1.76
N HIS A 246 0.24 -0.50 2.75
CA HIS A 246 1.67 -0.19 2.56
C HIS A 246 2.44 -1.16 1.65
N ARG A 247 1.97 -2.41 1.52
CA ARG A 247 2.51 -3.46 0.65
C ARG A 247 1.47 -4.12 -0.24
N ALA A 248 0.29 -3.52 -0.38
CA ALA A 248 -0.69 -4.05 -1.33
C ALA A 248 -0.10 -4.06 -2.75
N CYS A 249 -0.25 -5.20 -3.42
CA CYS A 249 0.14 -5.43 -4.81
C CYS A 249 -0.91 -6.34 -5.44
N LEU A 250 -1.84 -5.74 -6.18
CA LEU A 250 -2.98 -6.43 -6.78
C LEU A 250 -2.98 -6.18 -8.28
N ALA A 251 -2.76 -7.24 -9.06
CA ALA A 251 -2.89 -7.18 -10.51
C ALA A 251 -4.36 -6.99 -10.91
N GLN A 252 -4.59 -6.18 -11.93
CA GLN A 252 -5.92 -6.00 -12.52
C GLN A 252 -6.07 -6.92 -13.72
N SER A 253 -7.29 -7.41 -13.95
CA SER A 253 -7.63 -8.14 -15.18
C SER A 253 -7.20 -7.32 -16.42
N PRO A 254 -6.66 -7.94 -17.48
CA PRO A 254 -6.56 -9.39 -17.73
C PRO A 254 -5.26 -10.03 -17.20
N LEU A 255 -4.52 -9.38 -16.31
CA LEU A 255 -3.28 -9.92 -15.80
C LEU A 255 -3.53 -11.02 -14.77
N ASP A 256 -2.64 -12.01 -14.74
CA ASP A 256 -2.67 -13.02 -13.69
C ASP A 256 -2.54 -12.37 -12.31
N PRO A 257 -3.25 -12.85 -11.29
CA PRO A 257 -3.07 -12.38 -9.91
C PRO A 257 -1.60 -12.41 -9.47
N ILE A 258 -1.23 -11.51 -8.56
CA ILE A 258 0.09 -11.49 -7.93
C ILE A 258 -0.03 -12.15 -6.56
N MET A 259 0.72 -13.23 -6.37
CA MET A 259 0.92 -13.90 -5.09
C MET A 259 2.20 -13.39 -4.42
N PRO A 260 2.34 -13.54 -3.09
CA PRO A 260 3.56 -13.13 -2.40
C PRO A 260 4.84 -13.71 -3.01
N ASP A 261 4.81 -14.98 -3.45
CA ASP A 261 5.97 -15.62 -4.09
C ASP A 261 6.37 -15.02 -5.44
N ASP A 262 5.51 -14.21 -6.06
CA ASP A 262 5.84 -13.49 -7.29
C ASP A 262 6.70 -12.24 -7.04
N ILE A 263 6.76 -11.74 -5.79
CA ILE A 263 7.44 -10.47 -5.45
C ILE A 263 8.90 -10.42 -5.94
N PRO A 264 9.74 -11.45 -5.74
CA PRO A 264 11.10 -11.45 -6.27
C PRO A 264 11.16 -11.21 -7.79
N TYR A 265 10.25 -11.82 -8.56
CA TYR A 265 10.18 -11.64 -10.02
C TYR A 265 9.68 -10.24 -10.42
N LEU A 266 8.96 -9.54 -9.54
CA LEU A 266 8.61 -8.14 -9.75
C LEU A 266 9.78 -7.19 -9.47
N LEU A 267 10.79 -7.62 -8.70
CA LEU A 267 12.02 -6.85 -8.44
C LEU A 267 13.09 -7.06 -9.51
N GLU A 268 13.04 -8.18 -10.23
CA GLU A 268 13.88 -8.49 -11.39
C GLU A 268 13.00 -8.85 -12.60
N PRO A 269 12.24 -7.87 -13.12
CA PRO A 269 11.19 -8.14 -14.09
C PRO A 269 11.76 -8.48 -15.47
N GLU A 270 11.02 -9.31 -16.20
CA GLU A 270 11.23 -9.49 -17.64
C GLU A 270 10.64 -8.31 -18.42
N LEU A 271 11.43 -7.76 -19.35
CA LEU A 271 11.01 -6.73 -20.28
C LEU A 271 10.82 -7.31 -21.68
N SER A 272 9.70 -7.00 -22.31
CA SER A 272 9.45 -7.26 -23.72
C SER A 272 9.60 -5.98 -24.52
N PHE A 273 10.25 -6.07 -25.68
CA PHE A 273 10.39 -4.98 -26.63
C PHE A 273 9.50 -5.24 -27.83
N LEU A 274 8.53 -4.36 -28.03
CA LEU A 274 7.51 -4.45 -29.06
C LEU A 274 7.86 -3.52 -30.22
N CYS A 275 7.71 -3.99 -31.45
CA CYS A 275 7.64 -3.15 -32.63
C CYS A 275 6.17 -2.79 -32.88
N VAL A 276 5.85 -1.50 -33.03
CA VAL A 276 4.48 -1.03 -33.24
C VAL A 276 4.45 0.01 -34.36
N PRO A 277 3.43 0.04 -35.24
CA PRO A 277 3.29 1.10 -36.23
C PRO A 277 3.24 2.49 -35.59
N MET A 278 3.96 3.45 -36.15
CA MET A 278 3.93 4.84 -35.67
C MET A 278 2.54 5.47 -35.77
N SER A 279 1.66 4.98 -36.66
CA SER A 279 0.26 5.40 -36.74
C SER A 279 -0.54 5.17 -35.46
N ASP A 280 -0.12 4.18 -34.66
CA ASP A 280 -0.83 3.74 -33.47
C ASP A 280 -0.23 4.40 -32.20
N MET A 281 0.78 5.26 -32.36
CA MET A 281 1.56 5.83 -31.28
C MET A 281 1.62 7.36 -31.35
N LYS A 282 1.72 7.98 -30.17
CA LYS A 282 2.12 9.39 -30.02
C LYS A 282 3.41 9.42 -29.24
N VAL A 283 4.43 10.02 -29.84
CA VAL A 283 5.79 10.05 -29.30
C VAL A 283 6.17 11.49 -29.02
N PHE A 284 6.69 11.73 -27.82
CA PHE A 284 7.14 13.05 -27.39
C PHE A 284 8.64 13.05 -27.15
N GLY A 285 9.30 14.15 -27.51
CA GLY A 285 10.74 14.31 -27.38
C GLY A 285 11.56 13.32 -28.24
N PRO A 286 12.87 13.22 -28.00
CA PRO A 286 13.77 12.38 -28.78
C PRO A 286 13.76 10.92 -28.30
N PHE A 287 12.57 10.33 -28.13
CA PHE A 287 12.38 9.01 -27.49
C PHE A 287 13.24 7.91 -28.14
N GLN A 288 13.18 7.76 -29.47
CA GLN A 288 13.90 6.70 -30.16
C GLN A 288 15.43 6.87 -30.01
N SER A 289 15.93 8.10 -30.17
CA SER A 289 17.36 8.39 -30.01
C SER A 289 17.86 8.13 -28.59
N LEU A 290 17.02 8.32 -27.57
CA LEU A 290 17.35 8.01 -26.18
C LEU A 290 17.31 6.49 -25.90
N LEU A 291 16.43 5.75 -26.58
CA LEU A 291 16.28 4.30 -26.40
C LEU A 291 17.32 3.50 -27.19
N ASP A 292 17.78 4.02 -28.33
CA ASP A 292 18.70 3.35 -29.26
C ASP A 292 19.96 2.73 -28.62
N PRO A 293 20.68 3.40 -27.70
CA PRO A 293 21.85 2.80 -27.05
C PRO A 293 21.49 1.54 -26.26
N LEU A 294 20.31 1.52 -25.64
CA LEU A 294 19.81 0.37 -24.90
C LEU A 294 19.40 -0.77 -25.83
N LEU A 295 18.77 -0.47 -26.98
CA LEU A 295 18.43 -1.50 -27.96
C LEU A 295 19.70 -2.18 -28.49
N ALA A 296 20.73 -1.37 -28.80
CA ALA A 296 22.02 -1.87 -29.26
C ALA A 296 22.70 -2.76 -28.21
N SER A 297 22.75 -2.33 -26.93
CA SER A 297 23.38 -3.12 -25.86
C SER A 297 22.67 -4.46 -25.60
N LEU A 298 21.35 -4.50 -25.82
CA LEU A 298 20.54 -5.71 -25.70
C LEU A 298 20.47 -6.54 -26.99
N GLY A 299 21.14 -6.09 -28.06
CA GLY A 299 21.14 -6.73 -29.38
C GLY A 299 19.74 -6.81 -30.02
N ILE A 300 18.86 -5.86 -29.70
CA ILE A 300 17.50 -5.79 -30.23
C ILE A 300 17.57 -5.09 -31.59
N PRO A 301 17.05 -5.72 -32.67
CA PRO A 301 17.10 -5.11 -33.99
C PRO A 301 16.26 -3.84 -34.01
N LYS A 302 16.78 -2.80 -34.68
CA LYS A 302 15.97 -1.64 -35.01
C LYS A 302 14.97 -2.01 -36.11
N PRO A 303 13.78 -1.39 -36.13
CA PRO A 303 12.90 -1.46 -37.28
C PRO A 303 13.64 -0.93 -38.51
N ASP A 304 13.32 -1.47 -39.68
CA ASP A 304 13.81 -0.92 -40.94
C ASP A 304 13.27 0.50 -41.09
N ASP A 305 14.14 1.48 -41.41
CA ASP A 305 13.75 2.90 -41.55
C ASP A 305 12.65 3.12 -42.61
N THR A 306 12.46 2.16 -43.52
CA THR A 306 11.39 2.18 -44.53
C THR A 306 10.02 1.79 -43.97
N ILE A 307 10.00 1.07 -42.85
CA ILE A 307 8.80 0.60 -42.16
C ILE A 307 8.59 1.57 -40.99
N ASN A 308 7.63 2.48 -41.13
CA ASN A 308 7.33 3.54 -40.15
C ASN A 308 6.80 2.97 -38.81
N GLU A 309 7.70 2.34 -38.06
CA GLU A 309 7.48 1.59 -36.82
C GLU A 309 8.41 2.10 -35.72
N ILE A 310 8.04 1.82 -34.47
CA ILE A 310 8.78 2.24 -33.29
C ILE A 310 8.92 1.09 -32.30
N VAL A 311 10.06 1.04 -31.62
CA VAL A 311 10.32 0.04 -30.57
C VAL A 311 9.89 0.58 -29.22
N ILE A 312 9.08 -0.18 -28.52
CA ILE A 312 8.46 0.21 -27.25
C ILE A 312 8.71 -0.87 -26.19
N PRO A 313 9.41 -0.57 -25.08
CA PRO A 313 9.59 -1.52 -23.99
C PRO A 313 8.33 -1.60 -23.11
N CYS A 314 7.97 -2.80 -22.66
CA CYS A 314 6.96 -3.01 -21.63
C CYS A 314 7.40 -4.14 -20.69
N PHE A 315 6.78 -4.23 -19.51
CA PHE A 315 6.89 -5.47 -18.74
C PHE A 315 6.23 -6.61 -19.52
N SER A 316 6.87 -7.78 -19.61
CA SER A 316 6.28 -8.93 -20.30
C SER A 316 4.93 -9.34 -19.69
N ARG A 317 4.78 -9.20 -18.36
CA ARG A 317 3.52 -9.37 -17.64
C ARG A 317 2.39 -8.47 -18.16
N GLN A 318 2.67 -7.34 -18.82
CA GLN A 318 1.63 -6.46 -19.36
C GLN A 318 1.13 -6.89 -20.74
N LEU A 319 1.77 -7.86 -21.40
CA LEU A 319 1.39 -8.31 -22.74
C LEU A 319 -0.09 -8.74 -22.85
N PRO A 320 -0.70 -9.46 -21.87
CA PRO A 320 -2.12 -9.79 -21.94
C PRO A 320 -3.05 -8.56 -22.02
N ALA A 321 -2.63 -7.42 -21.46
CA ALA A 321 -3.37 -6.16 -21.56
C ALA A 321 -3.04 -5.36 -22.83
N ILE A 322 -1.85 -5.53 -23.41
CA ILE A 322 -1.37 -4.78 -24.57
C ILE A 322 -1.81 -5.42 -25.89
N THR A 323 -1.58 -6.72 -26.05
CA THR A 323 -1.75 -7.42 -27.34
C THR A 323 -3.16 -7.31 -27.93
N PRO A 324 -4.26 -7.39 -27.14
CA PRO A 324 -5.61 -7.22 -27.68
C PRO A 324 -5.87 -5.81 -28.25
N LEU A 325 -5.18 -4.79 -27.72
CA LEU A 325 -5.36 -3.39 -28.13
C LEU A 325 -4.45 -2.99 -29.29
N PHE A 326 -3.30 -3.67 -29.43
CA PHE A 326 -2.32 -3.44 -30.48
C PHE A 326 -2.06 -4.73 -31.27
N PRO A 327 -3.02 -5.20 -32.09
CA PRO A 327 -2.91 -6.49 -32.79
C PRO A 327 -1.80 -6.53 -33.84
N LYS A 328 -1.31 -5.35 -34.28
CA LYS A 328 -0.16 -5.23 -35.19
C LYS A 328 1.19 -5.22 -34.46
N ALA A 329 1.19 -5.14 -33.12
CA ALA A 329 2.42 -5.13 -32.35
C ALA A 329 3.13 -6.49 -32.47
N ARG A 330 4.43 -6.44 -32.72
CA ARG A 330 5.29 -7.63 -32.80
C ARG A 330 6.30 -7.63 -31.66
N ILE A 331 6.38 -8.72 -30.92
CA ILE A 331 7.44 -8.89 -29.93
C ILE A 331 8.76 -9.14 -30.68
N LEU A 332 9.73 -8.23 -30.53
CA LEU A 332 11.06 -8.37 -31.12
C LEU A 332 11.96 -9.26 -30.26
N ARG A 333 11.92 -9.04 -28.94
CA ARG A 333 12.71 -9.77 -27.96
C ARG A 333 12.14 -9.57 -26.55
N ALA A 334 12.23 -10.61 -25.73
CA ALA A 334 12.10 -10.52 -24.28
C ALA A 334 13.50 -10.64 -23.64
N VAL A 335 13.75 -9.87 -22.59
CA VAL A 335 14.99 -9.90 -21.82
C VAL A 335 14.69 -10.06 -20.34
N GLN A 336 15.36 -11.02 -19.71
CA GLN A 336 15.25 -11.32 -18.29
C GLN A 336 16.61 -11.08 -17.61
N ASN A 337 16.60 -10.76 -16.31
CA ASN A 337 17.80 -10.54 -15.50
C ASN A 337 18.72 -9.43 -16.05
N ARG A 338 18.16 -8.47 -16.79
CA ARG A 338 18.87 -7.31 -17.34
C ARG A 338 18.54 -6.01 -16.64
N CYS A 339 17.51 -5.99 -15.79
CA CYS A 339 17.10 -4.81 -15.07
C CYS A 339 16.61 -5.16 -13.67
N ARG A 340 16.65 -4.15 -12.79
CA ARG A 340 16.13 -4.23 -11.43
C ARG A 340 15.09 -3.15 -11.23
N ALA A 341 13.96 -3.52 -10.66
CA ALA A 341 12.93 -2.57 -10.30
C ALA A 341 13.36 -1.76 -9.06
N GLN A 342 13.07 -0.47 -9.10
CA GLN A 342 13.19 0.43 -7.95
C GLN A 342 11.99 0.25 -7.01
N LEU A 343 11.91 0.99 -5.90
CA LEU A 343 10.87 0.87 -4.89
C LEU A 343 9.45 1.03 -5.46
N SER A 344 9.29 1.81 -6.54
CA SER A 344 8.00 1.99 -7.22
C SER A 344 7.52 0.76 -8.02
N MET A 345 8.37 -0.27 -8.17
CA MET A 345 8.22 -1.50 -8.98
C MET A 345 8.05 -1.28 -10.49
N ARG A 346 7.51 -0.13 -10.91
CA ARG A 346 7.29 0.23 -12.32
C ARG A 346 8.43 1.00 -12.98
N THR A 347 9.41 1.42 -12.18
CA THR A 347 10.62 2.09 -12.67
C THR A 347 11.76 1.09 -12.57
N VAL A 348 12.46 0.85 -13.67
CA VAL A 348 13.55 -0.11 -13.73
C VAL A 348 14.86 0.57 -14.10
N SER A 349 15.93 0.08 -13.49
CA SER A 349 17.31 0.45 -13.82
C SER A 349 17.95 -0.72 -14.54
N MET A 350 18.63 -0.44 -15.66
CA MET A 350 19.37 -1.47 -16.38
C MET A 350 20.62 -1.84 -15.59
N MET A 351 20.96 -3.13 -15.62
CA MET A 351 22.18 -3.63 -14.98
C MET A 351 23.42 -3.12 -15.72
N PRO A 352 24.57 -2.96 -15.05
CA PRO A 352 25.81 -2.49 -15.69
C PRO A 352 26.25 -3.33 -16.89
N ASP A 353 26.10 -4.65 -16.80
CA ASP A 353 26.41 -5.61 -17.87
C ASP A 353 25.38 -5.62 -19.01
N ALA A 354 24.20 -5.01 -18.81
CA ALA A 354 23.18 -4.79 -19.83
C ALA A 354 23.39 -3.47 -20.62
N GLY A 355 24.58 -2.87 -20.53
CA GLY A 355 24.94 -1.62 -21.19
C GLY A 355 24.97 -0.40 -20.27
N GLY A 356 24.67 -0.56 -18.97
CA GLY A 356 24.87 0.48 -17.96
C GLY A 356 24.20 1.81 -18.28
N SER A 357 23.05 1.78 -18.97
CA SER A 357 22.35 3.00 -19.38
C SER A 357 22.11 3.90 -18.17
N PRO A 358 22.50 5.19 -18.21
CA PRO A 358 22.22 6.13 -17.13
C PRO A 358 20.73 6.48 -17.02
N LEU A 359 19.92 5.99 -17.97
CA LEU A 359 18.49 6.26 -18.05
C LEU A 359 17.70 5.14 -17.39
N HIS A 360 16.68 5.54 -16.64
CA HIS A 360 15.69 4.62 -16.08
C HIS A 360 14.46 4.55 -16.98
N LEU A 361 13.87 3.36 -17.08
CA LEU A 361 12.59 3.18 -17.78
C LEU A 361 11.47 3.20 -16.77
N LYS A 362 10.54 4.14 -16.91
CA LYS A 362 9.30 4.17 -16.14
C LYS A 362 8.17 3.67 -17.02
N LEU A 363 7.70 2.47 -16.72
CA LEU A 363 6.76 1.72 -17.53
C LEU A 363 5.37 1.72 -16.89
N SER A 364 4.34 1.53 -17.70
CA SER A 364 2.99 1.30 -17.19
C SER A 364 2.90 -0.10 -16.56
N LEU A 365 2.36 -0.17 -15.34
CA LEU A 365 2.13 -1.41 -14.63
C LEU A 365 0.66 -1.44 -14.17
N ASN A 366 -0.16 -2.31 -14.76
CA ASN A 366 -1.56 -2.49 -14.41
C ASN A 366 -1.73 -3.28 -13.10
N CYS A 367 -1.11 -2.77 -12.04
CA CYS A 367 -1.19 -3.28 -10.68
C CYS A 367 -1.54 -2.11 -9.77
N GLN A 368 -2.42 -2.36 -8.81
CA GLN A 368 -2.61 -1.50 -7.67
C GLN A 368 -1.46 -1.74 -6.70
N ILE A 369 -0.64 -0.71 -6.50
CA ILE A 369 0.40 -0.70 -5.46
C ILE A 369 0.01 0.39 -4.48
N THR A 370 -0.16 0.05 -3.21
CA THR A 370 -0.91 0.84 -2.22
C THR A 370 -2.38 1.00 -2.63
N SER A 371 -2.94 2.21 -2.63
CA SER A 371 -4.32 2.49 -3.04
C SER A 371 -4.44 2.96 -4.51
N ARG A 372 -3.36 2.95 -5.29
CA ARG A 372 -3.35 3.50 -6.66
C ARG A 372 -2.87 2.50 -7.69
N LEU A 373 -3.55 2.50 -8.84
CA LEU A 373 -3.08 1.86 -10.06
C LEU A 373 -1.78 2.52 -10.55
N ARG A 374 -0.83 1.70 -11.00
CA ARG A 374 0.50 2.14 -11.43
C ARG A 374 0.64 2.28 -12.94
N THR A 375 -0.46 2.65 -13.60
CA THR A 375 -0.47 3.10 -14.99
C THR A 375 0.16 4.50 -15.13
N ILE A 376 0.50 4.88 -16.37
CA ILE A 376 0.95 6.24 -16.70
C ILE A 376 -0.15 6.85 -17.58
N SER A 377 -0.71 7.97 -17.15
CA SER A 377 -1.72 8.69 -17.94
C SER A 377 -1.07 9.40 -19.12
N PRO A 378 -1.72 9.45 -20.31
CA PRO A 378 -1.15 10.08 -21.51
C PRO A 378 -0.64 11.51 -21.32
N TYR A 379 -1.39 12.36 -20.60
CA TYR A 379 -0.97 13.74 -20.32
C TYR A 379 0.27 13.83 -19.43
N ALA A 380 0.53 12.84 -18.57
CA ALA A 380 1.71 12.82 -17.71
C ALA A 380 2.96 12.25 -18.43
N ALA A 381 2.77 11.70 -19.64
CA ALA A 381 3.85 11.18 -20.49
C ALA A 381 4.21 12.14 -21.63
N ALA A 382 3.33 13.08 -21.96
CA ALA A 382 3.60 14.23 -22.82
C ALA A 382 4.36 15.30 -22.04
#